data_AF-A0A8T5PQ54-F1
#
_entry.id   AF-A0A8T5PQ54-F1
#
_cell.length_a   1.000
_cell.length_b   1.000
_cell.length_c   1.000
_cell.angle_alpha   90.00
_cell.angle_beta   90.00
_cell.angle_gamma   90.00
#
_symmetry.space_group_name_H-M   'P 1'
#
loop_
_entity.id
_entity.type
_entity.pdbx_description
1 polymer ?
#
loop_
_entity_poly.entity_id
_entity_poly.type
_entity_poly.pdbx_seq_one_letter_code
_entity_poly.pdbx_strand_id
1 'polypeptide(L)' 'MIVQKEFLNKLKDFGLNTYESKLWTALLSRGVSTAGELSDIANVPRSRSYDVLESLEKKGFIIMKLGKPIKYMA' A
#
# COMPACT_ATOMS: atom_id res chain seq x y z
N MET A 1 2.37 8.84 -10.81
CA MET A 1 3.38 8.63 -9.76
C MET A 1 4.64 8.07 -10.41
N ILE A 2 5.80 8.70 -10.24
CA ILE A 2 7.06 8.22 -10.81
C ILE A 2 7.78 7.43 -9.72
N VAL A 3 7.46 6.14 -9.56
CA VAL A 3 8.26 5.24 -8.74
C VAL A 3 9.27 4.56 -9.67
N GLN A 4 10.57 4.72 -9.39
CA GLN A 4 11.61 4.08 -10.19
C GLN A 4 11.50 2.56 -10.07
N LYS A 5 11.61 1.84 -11.20
CA LYS A 5 11.44 0.38 -11.24
C LYS A 5 12.46 -0.35 -10.36
N GLU A 6 13.66 0.21 -10.24
CA GLU A 6 14.72 -0.28 -9.35
C GLU A 6 14.31 -0.22 -7.88
N PHE A 7 13.59 0.83 -7.46
CA PHE A 7 13.10 0.94 -6.09
C PHE A 7 12.08 -0.16 -5.79
N LEU A 8 11.13 -0.42 -6.69
CA LEU A 8 10.18 -1.53 -6.54
C LEU A 8 10.85 -2.90 -6.51
N ASN A 9 11.98 -3.07 -7.21
CA ASN A 9 12.74 -4.32 -7.14
C ASN A 9 13.44 -4.47 -5.79
N LYS A 10 14.02 -3.41 -5.23
CA LYS A 10 14.62 -3.45 -3.88
C LYS A 10 13.58 -3.80 -2.81
N LEU A 11 12.33 -3.37 -2.96
CA LEU A 11 11.25 -3.74 -2.03
C LEU A 11 10.95 -5.24 -1.99
N LYS A 12 11.27 -5.98 -3.06
CA LYS A 12 11.18 -7.45 -3.05
C LYS A 12 12.19 -8.08 -2.10
N ASP A 13 13.36 -7.45 -1.93
CA ASP A 13 14.38 -7.91 -0.98
C ASP A 13 13.89 -7.75 0.47
N PHE A 14 12.99 -6.80 0.72
CA PHE A 14 12.27 -6.64 1.99
C PHE A 14 11.03 -7.55 2.13
N GLY A 15 10.85 -8.51 1.22
CA GLY A 15 9.75 -9.47 1.24
C GLY A 15 8.40 -8.88 0.79
N LEU A 16 8.40 -7.73 0.10
CA LEU A 16 7.19 -7.16 -0.49
C LEU A 16 6.94 -7.70 -1.90
N ASN A 17 5.72 -8.14 -2.16
CA ASN A 17 5.29 -8.50 -3.51
C ASN A 17 4.98 -7.23 -4.35
N THR A 18 4.69 -7.41 -5.63
CA THR A 18 4.43 -6.30 -6.55
C THR A 18 3.23 -5.43 -6.14
N TYR A 19 2.16 -6.03 -5.61
CA TYR A 19 0.99 -5.28 -5.17
C TYR A 19 1.27 -4.52 -3.88
N GLU A 20 1.92 -5.17 -2.92
CA GLU A 20 2.37 -4.55 -1.66
C GLU A 20 3.27 -3.35 -1.95
N SER A 21 4.25 -3.51 -2.83
CA SER A 21 5.17 -2.43 -3.22
C SER A 21 4.43 -1.25 -3.85
N LYS A 22 3.45 -1.50 -4.72
CA LYS A 22 2.63 -0.44 -5.34
C LYS A 22 1.75 0.28 -4.33
N LEU A 23 1.07 -0.46 -3.45
CA LEU A 23 0.16 0.11 -2.46
C LEU A 23 0.91 0.89 -1.38
N TRP A 24 2.02 0.34 -0.88
CA TRP A 24 2.85 1.00 0.12
C TRP A 24 3.47 2.29 -0.42
N THR A 25 4.01 2.25 -1.65
CA THR A 25 4.55 3.47 -2.28
C THR A 25 3.47 4.52 -2.53
N ALA A 26 2.30 4.12 -3.03
CA ALA A 26 1.16 5.04 -3.17
C ALA A 26 0.77 5.68 -1.82
N LEU A 27 0.76 4.90 -0.74
CA LEU A 27 0.47 5.39 0.60
C LEU A 27 1.54 6.36 1.12
N LEU A 28 2.83 6.06 0.93
CA LEU A 28 3.93 6.98 1.27
C LEU A 28 3.79 8.33 0.58
N SER A 29 3.27 8.37 -0.65
CA SER A 29 3.05 9.65 -1.35
C SER A 29 1.85 10.44 -0.83
N ARG A 30 0.87 9.78 -0.23
CA ARG A 30 -0.36 10.39 0.30
C ARG A 30 -0.29 10.68 1.80
N GLY A 31 0.59 10.00 2.53
CA GLY A 31 0.69 10.02 3.98
C GLY A 31 -0.42 9.20 4.65
N VAL A 32 -1.68 9.63 4.47
CA VAL A 32 -2.87 8.92 5.01
C VAL A 32 -3.93 8.79 3.93
N SER A 33 -4.45 7.58 3.74
CA SER A 33 -5.40 7.32 2.65
C SER A 33 -6.33 6.15 2.98
N THR A 34 -7.46 6.08 2.28
CA THR A 34 -8.38 4.92 2.34
C THR A 34 -7.97 3.84 1.33
N ALA A 35 -8.42 2.60 1.54
CA ALA A 35 -8.18 1.49 0.60
C ALA A 35 -8.71 1.80 -0.82
N GLY A 36 -9.84 2.51 -0.92
CA GLY A 36 -10.43 2.92 -2.19
C GLY A 36 -9.53 3.88 -2.97
N GLU A 37 -9.09 4.96 -2.32
CA GLU A 37 -8.19 5.94 -2.95
C GLU A 37 -6.85 5.31 -3.33
N LEU A 38 -6.31 4.44 -2.48
CA LEU A 38 -5.05 3.74 -2.74
C LEU A 38 -5.18 2.76 -3.91
N SER A 39 -6.30 2.06 -4.03
CA SER A 39 -6.62 1.18 -5.15
C SER A 39 -6.57 1.94 -6.48
N ASP A 40 -7.18 3.13 -6.51
CA ASP A 40 -7.25 3.98 -7.70
C ASP A 40 -5.85 4.52 -8.08
N ILE A 41 -5.04 4.93 -7.09
CA ILE A 41 -3.68 5.46 -7.31
C ILE A 41 -2.69 4.36 -7.71
N ALA A 42 -2.73 3.21 -7.02
CA ALA A 42 -1.79 2.11 -7.21
C ALA A 42 -2.16 1.23 -8.43
N ASN A 43 -3.34 1.45 -9.02
CA ASN A 43 -3.93 0.61 -10.06
C ASN A 43 -3.95 -0.87 -9.65
N VAL A 44 -4.46 -1.12 -8.44
CA VAL A 44 -4.65 -2.44 -7.84
C VAL A 44 -6.15 -2.62 -7.61
N PRO A 45 -6.78 -3.75 -7.97
CA PRO A 45 -8.21 -3.96 -7.74
C PRO A 45 -8.61 -3.72 -6.27
N ARG A 46 -9.78 -3.12 -6.04
CA ARG A 46 -10.25 -2.82 -4.66
C ARG A 46 -10.31 -4.05 -3.78
N SER A 47 -10.83 -5.17 -4.28
CA SER A 47 -10.88 -6.44 -3.53
C SER A 47 -9.51 -6.86 -3.04
N ARG A 48 -8.50 -6.78 -3.91
CA ARG A 48 -7.10 -7.12 -3.58
C ARG A 48 -6.42 -6.08 -2.71
N SER A 49 -6.88 -4.83 -2.74
CA SER A 49 -6.26 -3.76 -1.97
C SER A 49 -6.47 -3.96 -0.47
N TYR A 50 -7.63 -4.46 -0.04
CA TYR A 50 -7.87 -4.82 1.36
C TYR A 50 -6.93 -5.94 1.83
N ASP A 51 -6.86 -7.05 1.09
CA ASP A 51 -5.96 -8.18 1.40
C ASP A 51 -4.49 -7.73 1.51
N VAL A 52 -4.07 -6.87 0.58
CA VAL A 52 -2.69 -6.38 0.51
C VAL A 52 -2.38 -5.40 1.62
N LEU A 53 -3.31 -4.50 1.97
CA LEU A 53 -3.14 -3.59 3.10
C LEU A 53 -3.11 -4.34 4.43
N GLU A 54 -3.93 -5.38 4.60
CA GLU A 54 -3.85 -6.27 5.77
C GLU A 54 -2.50 -7.00 5.83
N SER A 55 -1.98 -7.49 4.71
CA SER A 55 -0.65 -8.10 4.64
C SER A 55 0.47 -7.12 5.01
N LEU A 56 0.40 -5.88 4.49
CA LEU A 56 1.36 -4.82 4.82
C LEU A 56 1.33 -4.45 6.31
N GLU A 57 0.14 -4.41 6.91
CA GLU A 57 -0.03 -4.11 8.33
C GLU A 57 0.54 -5.23 9.20
N LYS A 58 0.26 -6.50 8.87
CA LYS A 58 0.86 -7.67 9.51
C LYS A 58 2.39 -7.72 9.40
N LYS A 59 2.94 -7.21 8.29
CA LYS A 59 4.38 -7.08 8.09
C LYS A 59 5.00 -5.85 8.77
N GLY A 60 4.17 -4.98 9.37
CA GLY A 60 4.62 -3.76 10.07
C GLY A 60 5.00 -2.60 9.16
N PHE A 61 4.61 -2.63 7.88
CA PHE A 61 4.90 -1.54 6.92
C PHE A 61 3.89 -0.40 6.96
N ILE A 62 2.70 -0.65 7.52
CA ILE A 62 1.64 0.35 7.64
C ILE A 62 0.90 0.18 8.97
N ILE A 63 0.19 1.22 9.38
CA ILE A 63 -0.72 1.24 10.52
C ILE A 63 -2.14 1.46 10.01
N MET A 64 -3.08 0.65 10.48
CA MET A 64 -4.50 0.85 10.24
C MET A 64 -5.12 1.71 11.34
N LYS A 65 -5.81 2.78 10.97
CA LYS A 65 -6.63 3.58 11.86
C LYS A 65 -8.10 3.22 11.66
N LEU A 66 -8.64 2.49 12.62
CA LEU A 66 -10.05 2.10 12.66
C LEU A 66 -10.94 3.36 12.74
N GLY A 67 -11.95 3.42 11.87
CA GLY A 67 -12.86 4.55 11.73
C GLY A 67 -13.86 4.32 10.59
N LYS A 68 -14.75 5.29 10.37
CA LYS A 68 -15.68 5.30 9.22
C LYS A 68 -15.38 6.55 8.36
N PRO A 69 -14.60 6.44 7.27
CA PRO A 69 -13.97 5.23 6.71
C PRO A 69 -12.67 4.83 7.43
N ILE A 70 -12.26 3.57 7.24
CA ILE A 70 -10.94 3.06 7.69
C ILE A 70 -9.84 3.77 6.90
N LYS A 71 -8.78 4.18 7.60
CA LYS A 71 -7.62 4.84 7.01
C LYS A 71 -6.35 4.05 7.27
N TYR A 72 -5.39 4.20 6.37
CA TYR A 72 -4.07 3.58 6.42
C TYR A 72 -3.00 4.66 6.44
N MET A 73 -1.89 4.40 7.12
CA MET A 73 -0.72 5.27 7.23
C MET A 73 0.54 4.42 7.06
N ALA A 74 1.52 4.88 6.28
CA ALA A 74 2.83 4.23 6.13
C ALA A 74 3.84 4.72 7.17
#